data_AF-A0A3D3P0H8-F1
#
_entry.id   AF-A0A3D3P0H8-F1
#
_cell.length_a   1.000
_cell.length_b   1.000
_cell.length_c   1.000
_cell.angle_alpha   90.00
_cell.angle_beta   90.00
_cell.angle_gamma   90.00
#
_symmetry.space_group_name_H-M   'P 1'
#
loop_
_entity.id
_entity.type
_entity.pdbx_description
1 polymer ?
#
loop_
_entity_poly.entity_id
_entity_poly.type
_entity_poly.pdbx_seq_one_letter_code
_entity_poly.pdbx_strand_id
1 'polypeptide(L)'
;DLAGPRGIDAALREHRLDALICATNDPAGVVNLARGDSGGRTASGPAAVAGYPHLTLPMGRVDGMPVGLSFLGAAWSERRLLAFGDAFERRHPARAQETCCEAM
;
A
#
# COMPACT_ATOMS: atom_id res chain seq x y z
N ASP A 1 -12.67 -10.15 -13.18
CA ASP A 1 -13.47 -9.10 -13.84
C ASP A 1 -13.74 -7.90 -12.92
N LEU A 2 -14.39 -8.09 -11.75
CA LEU A 2 -14.70 -6.98 -10.82
C LEU A 2 -13.49 -6.22 -10.27
N ALA A 3 -12.34 -6.86 -10.09
CA ALA A 3 -11.14 -6.21 -9.54
C ALA A 3 -10.28 -5.50 -10.61
N GLY A 4 -10.31 -5.99 -11.86
CA GLY A 4 -9.49 -5.47 -12.97
C GLY A 4 -10.32 -4.56 -13.90
N PRO A 5 -10.84 -5.05 -15.04
CA PRO A 5 -11.54 -4.23 -16.04
C PRO A 5 -12.72 -3.42 -15.48
N ARG A 6 -13.52 -4.01 -14.58
CA ARG A 6 -14.66 -3.34 -13.95
C ARG A 6 -14.34 -2.70 -12.60
N GLY A 7 -13.10 -2.80 -12.13
CA GLY A 7 -12.62 -2.25 -10.87
C GLY A 7 -11.57 -1.18 -11.10
N ILE A 8 -10.30 -1.57 -10.97
CA ILE A 8 -9.16 -0.66 -11.12
C ILE A 8 -9.21 0.09 -12.45
N ASP A 9 -9.38 -0.61 -13.58
CA ASP A 9 -9.37 0.03 -14.90
C ASP A 9 -10.55 0.98 -15.10
N ALA A 10 -11.72 0.62 -14.56
CA ALA A 10 -12.90 1.46 -14.63
C ALA A 10 -12.68 2.78 -13.88
N ALA A 11 -12.16 2.71 -12.64
CA ALA A 11 -11.85 3.88 -11.82
C ALA A 11 -10.76 4.76 -12.45
N LEU A 12 -9.69 4.15 -12.98
CA LEU A 12 -8.62 4.87 -13.67
C LEU A 12 -9.16 5.61 -14.91
N ARG A 13 -9.97 4.95 -15.72
CA ARG A 13 -10.51 5.53 -16.96
C ARG A 13 -11.55 6.62 -16.69
N GLU A 14 -12.44 6.41 -15.73
CA GLU A 14 -13.51 7.37 -15.40
C GLU A 14 -12.95 8.73 -15.01
N HIS A 15 -11.88 8.73 -14.20
CA HIS A 15 -11.26 9.95 -13.69
C HIS A 15 -9.96 10.34 -14.41
N ARG A 16 -9.61 9.63 -15.49
CA ARG A 16 -8.38 9.84 -16.29
C ARG A 16 -7.12 9.85 -15.41
N LEU A 17 -6.99 8.86 -14.53
CA LEU A 17 -5.90 8.71 -13.57
C LEU A 17 -4.82 7.78 -14.10
N ASP A 18 -3.59 8.00 -13.68
CA ASP A 18 -2.45 7.12 -13.97
C ASP A 18 -2.24 6.02 -12.92
N ALA A 19 -2.72 6.23 -11.69
CA ALA A 19 -2.66 5.29 -10.58
C ALA A 19 -3.72 5.64 -9.52
N LEU A 20 -4.10 4.66 -8.70
CA LEU A 20 -4.89 4.85 -7.47
C LEU A 20 -3.97 4.79 -6.26
N ILE A 21 -4.27 5.55 -5.20
CA ILE A 21 -3.53 5.50 -3.94
C ILE A 21 -4.45 5.35 -2.74
N CYS A 22 -3.97 4.64 -1.71
CA CYS A 22 -4.65 4.53 -0.42
C CYS A 22 -3.68 4.06 0.68
N ALA A 23 -4.06 4.21 1.94
CA ALA A 23 -3.29 3.60 3.04
C ALA A 23 -3.25 2.07 2.88
N THR A 24 -2.06 1.48 3.00
CA THR A 24 -1.85 0.06 2.69
C THR A 24 -2.59 -0.85 3.66
N ASN A 25 -2.37 -0.64 4.95
CA ASN A 25 -2.92 -1.44 6.04
C ASN A 25 -3.08 -0.58 7.30
N ASP A 26 -3.95 -1.05 8.19
CA ASP A 26 -3.99 -0.52 9.56
C ASP A 26 -2.66 -0.82 10.30
N PRO A 27 -2.30 -0.05 11.34
CA PRO A 27 -1.14 -0.32 12.17
C PRO A 27 -1.08 -1.75 12.70
N ALA A 28 0.13 -2.23 12.99
CA ALA A 28 0.34 -3.58 13.47
C ALA A 28 -0.49 -3.86 14.74
N GLY A 29 -1.30 -4.92 14.70
CA GLY A 29 -2.06 -5.39 15.84
C GLY A 29 -1.18 -6.13 16.86
N VAL A 30 -1.64 -6.18 18.11
CA VAL A 30 -0.99 -6.98 19.15
C VAL A 30 -1.18 -8.47 18.85
N VAL A 31 -0.09 -9.24 18.90
CA VAL A 31 -0.12 -10.69 18.72
C VAL A 31 -0.97 -11.33 19.81
N ASN A 32 -2.00 -12.09 19.41
CA ASN A 32 -2.88 -12.81 20.32
C ASN A 32 -3.19 -14.20 19.78
N LEU A 33 -2.67 -15.25 20.44
CA LEU A 33 -2.82 -16.63 19.98
C LEU A 33 -4.24 -17.19 20.17
N ALA A 34 -5.04 -16.64 21.09
CA ALA A 34 -6.41 -17.10 21.32
C ALA A 34 -7.40 -16.47 20.32
N ARG A 35 -7.17 -15.21 19.94
CA ARG A 35 -8.05 -14.44 19.04
C ARG A 35 -7.59 -14.43 17.58
N GLY A 36 -6.31 -14.71 17.32
CA GLY A 36 -5.71 -14.54 16.01
C GLY A 36 -5.52 -13.06 15.63
N ASP A 37 -5.36 -12.80 14.33
CA ASP A 37 -5.20 -11.46 13.81
C ASP A 37 -6.44 -10.60 14.07
N SER A 38 -6.22 -9.34 14.42
CA SER A 38 -7.29 -8.42 14.77
C SER A 38 -8.24 -8.07 13.62
N GLY A 39 -7.84 -8.38 12.37
CA GLY A 39 -8.58 -8.04 11.15
C GLY A 39 -8.46 -6.55 10.84
N GLY A 40 -7.63 -6.20 9.85
CA GLY A 40 -7.43 -4.83 9.40
C GLY A 40 -7.84 -4.63 7.94
N ARG A 41 -8.08 -3.39 7.55
CA ARG A 41 -8.25 -3.01 6.14
C ARG A 41 -6.93 -3.25 5.40
N THR A 42 -7.02 -3.78 4.19
CA THR A 42 -5.86 -3.98 3.30
C THR A 42 -6.16 -3.52 1.88
N ALA A 43 -5.22 -2.81 1.29
CA ALA A 43 -5.29 -2.30 -0.07
C ALA A 43 -4.93 -3.34 -1.15
N SER A 44 -4.27 -4.44 -0.79
CA SER A 44 -3.66 -5.36 -1.76
C SER A 44 -4.67 -6.24 -2.51
N GLY A 45 -5.86 -6.46 -1.95
CA GLY A 45 -6.85 -7.41 -2.47
C GLY A 45 -7.21 -7.21 -3.95
N PRO A 46 -7.69 -6.02 -4.37
CA PRO A 46 -8.08 -5.79 -5.76
C PRO A 46 -6.95 -6.00 -6.76
N ALA A 47 -5.75 -5.46 -6.49
CA ALA A 47 -4.60 -5.60 -7.39
C ALA A 47 -4.13 -7.06 -7.48
N ALA A 48 -4.10 -7.78 -6.34
CA ALA A 48 -3.73 -9.19 -6.29
C ALA A 48 -4.70 -10.06 -7.10
N VAL A 49 -6.01 -9.84 -6.98
CA VAL A 49 -7.04 -10.58 -7.74
C VAL A 49 -7.00 -10.24 -9.23
N ALA A 50 -6.71 -8.99 -9.59
CA ALA A 50 -6.60 -8.56 -10.98
C ALA A 50 -5.30 -9.00 -11.66
N GLY A 51 -4.27 -9.39 -10.89
CA GLY A 51 -2.92 -9.62 -11.40
C GLY A 51 -2.23 -8.33 -11.85
N TYR A 52 -2.55 -7.21 -11.18
CA TYR A 52 -2.07 -5.88 -11.53
C TYR A 52 -0.95 -5.42 -10.59
N PRO A 53 -0.10 -4.48 -11.04
CA PRO A 53 1.00 -3.99 -10.22
C PRO A 53 0.51 -3.18 -9.02
N HIS A 54 1.13 -3.45 -7.87
CA HIS A 54 0.90 -2.80 -6.58
C HIS A 54 2.24 -2.51 -5.91
N LEU A 55 2.43 -1.28 -5.45
CA LEU A 55 3.66 -0.81 -4.79
C LEU A 55 3.30 -0.15 -3.47
N THR A 56 3.94 -0.57 -2.37
CA THR A 56 3.79 0.08 -1.06
C THR A 56 5.07 0.81 -0.68
N LEU A 57 4.93 2.03 -0.18
CA LEU A 57 6.03 2.85 0.33
C LEU A 57 5.75 3.32 1.76
N PRO A 58 6.77 3.54 2.59
CA PRO A 58 6.59 4.14 3.91
C PRO A 58 6.00 5.55 3.78
N MET A 59 4.93 5.83 4.53
CA MET A 59 4.31 7.16 4.59
C MET A 59 4.52 7.85 5.94
N GLY A 60 4.77 7.07 7.00
CA GLY A 60 5.00 7.61 8.33
C GLY A 60 4.67 6.58 9.40
N ARG A 61 4.22 7.08 10.55
CA ARG A 61 3.92 6.28 11.74
C ARG A 61 2.61 6.73 12.39
N VAL A 62 1.87 5.77 12.93
CA VAL A 62 0.68 5.98 13.77
C VAL A 62 0.90 5.18 15.05
N ASP A 63 0.78 5.82 16.22
CA ASP A 63 1.07 5.21 17.53
C ASP A 63 2.43 4.51 17.60
N GLY A 64 3.42 5.08 16.93
CA GLY A 64 4.78 4.51 16.88
C GLY A 64 4.90 3.26 16.00
N MET A 65 3.87 2.87 15.26
CA MET A 65 3.93 1.76 14.29
C MET A 65 4.03 2.31 12.85
N PRO A 66 4.85 1.70 11.98
CA PRO A 66 4.98 2.14 10.59
C PRO A 66 3.68 1.92 9.80
N VAL A 67 3.33 2.90 8.97
CA VAL A 67 2.20 2.81 8.04
C VAL A 67 2.65 3.09 6.60
N GLY A 68 2.06 2.36 5.66
CA GLY A 68 2.38 2.44 4.24
C GLY A 68 1.34 3.17 3.40
N LEU A 69 1.78 3.71 2.27
CA LEU A 69 0.94 4.20 1.19
C LEU A 69 1.07 3.25 -0.01
N SER A 70 -0.06 2.74 -0.47
CA SER A 70 -0.19 1.87 -1.64
C SER A 70 -0.42 2.68 -2.90
N PHE A 71 0.24 2.28 -3.98
CA PHE A 71 0.00 2.72 -5.35
C PHE A 71 -0.47 1.51 -6.16
N LEU A 72 -1.61 1.63 -6.83
CA LEU A 72 -2.19 0.59 -7.68
C LEU A 72 -2.20 1.08 -9.12
N GLY A 73 -1.68 0.27 -10.04
CA GLY A 73 -1.65 0.57 -11.47
C GLY A 73 -2.50 -0.39 -12.29
N ALA A 74 -2.74 -0.05 -13.55
CA ALA A 74 -3.27 -0.99 -14.55
C ALA A 74 -2.23 -2.05 -14.91
N ALA A 75 -2.64 -3.11 -15.62
CA ALA A 75 -1.72 -4.13 -16.12
C ALA A 75 -0.52 -3.52 -16.87
N TRP A 76 0.68 -4.04 -16.60
CA TRP A 76 1.94 -3.67 -17.28
C TRP A 76 2.39 -2.21 -17.09
N SER A 77 1.92 -1.55 -16.02
CA SER A 77 2.26 -0.16 -15.69
C SER A 77 3.41 -0.01 -14.68
N GLU A 78 4.19 -1.06 -14.42
CA GLU A 78 5.23 -1.12 -13.38
C GLU A 78 6.25 0.01 -13.53
N ARG A 79 6.69 0.29 -14.76
CA ARG A 79 7.64 1.39 -15.03
C ARG A 79 7.14 2.72 -14.50
N ARG A 80 5.85 3.01 -14.70
CA ARG A 80 5.23 4.26 -14.27
C ARG A 80 5.02 4.26 -12.76
N LEU A 81 4.57 3.13 -12.21
CA LEU A 81 4.36 2.97 -10.77
C LEU A 81 5.65 3.16 -9.98
N LEU A 82 6.76 2.58 -10.46
CA LEU A 82 8.09 2.75 -9.88
C LEU A 82 8.57 4.21 -9.96
N ALA A 83 8.33 4.90 -11.09
CA ALA A 83 8.66 6.32 -11.21
C ALA A 83 7.88 7.21 -10.23
N PHE A 84 6.60 6.91 -9.99
CA PHE A 84 5.80 7.59 -8.96
C PHE A 84 6.35 7.32 -7.57
N GLY A 85 6.67 6.06 -7.27
CA GLY A 85 7.17 5.69 -5.96
C GLY A 85 8.52 6.32 -5.63
N ASP A 86 9.43 6.28 -6.59
CA ASP A 86 10.75 6.92 -6.50
C ASP A 86 10.66 8.45 -6.33
N ALA A 87 9.70 9.09 -7.02
CA ALA A 87 9.43 10.52 -6.84
C ALA A 87 8.78 10.86 -5.48
N PHE A 88 7.98 9.94 -4.92
CA PHE A 88 7.36 10.09 -3.61
C PHE A 88 8.39 9.92 -2.48
N GLU A 89 9.13 8.81 -2.48
CA GLU A 89 10.10 8.47 -1.42
C GLU A 89 11.20 9.53 -1.29
N ARG A 90 11.71 10.07 -2.40
CA ARG A 90 12.71 11.15 -2.37
C ARG A 90 12.22 12.44 -1.71
N ARG A 91 10.92 12.75 -1.82
CA ARG A 91 10.33 13.96 -1.22
C ARG A 91 9.83 13.71 0.19
N HIS A 92 9.53 12.47 0.51
CA HIS A 92 8.95 12.04 1.78
C HIS A 92 9.74 10.86 2.36
N PRO A 93 10.99 11.07 2.81
CA PRO A 93 11.77 10.03 3.46
C PRO A 93 11.15 9.71 4.83
N ALA A 94 10.20 8.78 4.85
CA ALA A 94 9.41 8.44 6.04
C ALA A 94 9.87 7.15 6.74
N ARG A 95 10.82 6.42 6.14
CA ARG A 95 11.36 5.21 6.74
C ARG A 95 12.25 5.57 7.94
N ALA A 96 11.88 5.07 9.11
CA ALA A 96 12.70 5.12 10.31
C ALA A 96 13.27 3.72 10.62
N GLN A 97 14.36 3.68 11.40
CA GLN A 97 14.85 2.43 11.97
C GLN A 97 14.03 2.09 13.22
N GLU A 98 13.70 0.82 13.39
CA GLU A 98 12.98 0.34 14.56
C GLU A 98 13.92 0.30 15.79
N THR A 99 13.42 0.74 16.94
CA THR A 99 14.22 0.92 18.17
C THR A 99 14.33 -0.33 19.04
N CYS A 100 13.96 -1.51 18.53
CA CYS A 100 13.98 -2.76 19.31
C CYS A 100 15.37 -3.07 19.90
N CYS A 101 16.45 -2.69 19.20
CA CYS A 101 17.83 -2.89 19.68
C CYS A 101 18.26 -1.99 20.85
N GLU A 102 17.56 -0.89 21.15
CA GLU A 102 17.91 0.01 22.28
C GLU A 102 17.09 -0.27 23.54
N ALA A 103 16.09 -1.17 23.44
CA ALA A 103 15.19 -1.52 24.54
C ALA A 103 15.54 -2.88 25.20
N MET A 104 16.70 -3.45 24.87
CA MET A 104 17.31 -4.64 25.50
C MET A 104 18.66 -4.27 26.10
#